data_AF-A0A832JD01-F1
#
_entry.id   AF-A0A832JD01-F1
#
_cell.length_a   1.000
_cell.length_b   1.000
_cell.length_c   1.000
_cell.angle_alpha   90.00
_cell.angle_beta   90.00
_cell.angle_gamma   90.00
#
_symmetry.space_group_name_H-M   'P 1'
#
loop_
_entity.id
_entity.type
_entity.pdbx_description
1 polymer ?
#
loop_
_entity_poly.entity_id
_entity_poly.type
_entity_poly.pdbx_seq_one_letter_code
_entity_poly.pdbx_strand_id
1 'polypeptide(L)'
;ELLEAAAQVLRPGGILVYTTCTLEPEENEEVALAFGREHPEMEPDLNPPPGLEALNPLVKPTGLRFFPHRHGTDGLYLMRWRKREV
;
A
#
# COMPACT_ATOMS: atom_id res chain seq x y z
N GLU A 1 12.11 -0.36 -8.99
CA GLU A 1 13.32 0.36 -8.53
C GLU A 1 13.15 1.02 -7.15
N LEU A 2 12.19 1.93 -6.94
CA LEU A 2 12.04 2.59 -5.62
C LEU A 2 11.56 1.64 -4.51
N LEU A 3 10.56 0.79 -4.80
CA LEU A 3 10.05 -0.20 -3.85
C LEU A 3 11.13 -1.24 -3.48
N GLU A 4 11.90 -1.69 -4.47
CA GLU A 4 13.06 -2.58 -4.29
C GLU A 4 14.06 -2.02 -3.29
N ALA A 5 14.51 -0.78 -3.51
CA ALA A 5 15.47 -0.13 -2.63
C ALA A 5 14.90 0.03 -1.21
N ALA A 6 13.63 0.39 -1.09
CA ALA A 6 12.95 0.52 0.20
C ALA A 6 12.83 -0.83 0.94
N ALA A 7 12.55 -1.93 0.24
CA ALA A 7 12.45 -3.27 0.83
C ALA A 7 13.79 -3.76 1.42
N GLN A 8 14.90 -3.43 0.76
CA GLN A 8 16.25 -3.83 1.14
C GLN A 8 16.71 -3.20 2.46
N VAL A 9 16.32 -1.95 2.73
CA VAL A 9 16.75 -1.22 3.93
C VAL A 9 15.87 -1.48 5.17
N LEU A 10 14.79 -2.24 5.03
CA LEU A 10 13.92 -2.59 6.15
C LEU A 10 14.54 -3.70 7.01
N ARG A 11 14.53 -3.48 8.33
CA ARG A 11 14.75 -4.53 9.32
C ARG A 11 13.59 -5.54 9.34
N PRO A 12 13.78 -6.76 9.86
CA PRO A 12 12.67 -7.68 10.15
C PRO A 12 11.59 -7.01 11.00
N GLY A 13 10.32 -7.27 10.71
CA GLY A 13 9.17 -6.60 11.32
C GLY A 13 8.92 -5.16 10.84
N GLY A 14 9.79 -4.62 9.97
CA GLY A 14 9.67 -3.27 9.43
C GLY A 14 8.45 -3.09 8.53
N ILE A 15 7.95 -1.86 8.43
CA ILE A 15 6.76 -1.50 7.66
C ILE A 15 7.17 -0.69 6.43
N LEU A 16 6.69 -1.10 5.26
CA LEU A 16 6.75 -0.33 4.02
C LEU A 16 5.36 0.20 3.70
N VAL A 17 5.26 1.50 3.41
CA VAL A 17 4.03 2.11 2.89
C VAL A 17 4.32 2.68 1.52
N TYR A 18 3.52 2.25 0.55
CA TYR A 18 3.47 2.79 -0.80
C TYR A 18 2.23 3.65 -0.97
N THR A 19 2.37 4.82 -1.56
CA THR A 19 1.25 5.73 -1.80
C THR A 19 1.48 6.57 -3.05
N THR A 20 0.38 6.92 -3.70
CA THR A 20 0.34 7.75 -4.90
C THR A 20 -0.88 8.67 -4.83
N CYS A 21 -0.85 9.77 -5.58
CA CYS A 21 -1.96 10.71 -5.76
C CYS A 21 -2.65 10.54 -7.13
N THR A 22 -2.71 9.30 -7.61
CA THR A 22 -3.27 8.92 -8.92
C THR A 22 -4.40 7.90 -8.75
N LEU A 23 -5.30 7.86 -9.72
CA LEU A 23 -6.37 6.86 -9.81
C LEU A 23 -6.03 5.76 -10.83
N GLU A 24 -4.92 5.87 -11.55
CA GLU A 24 -4.55 4.91 -12.59
C GLU A 24 -4.13 3.57 -11.97
N PRO A 25 -4.74 2.42 -12.38
CA PRO A 25 -4.40 1.10 -11.86
C PRO A 25 -2.94 0.69 -12.08
N GLU A 26 -2.34 1.14 -13.18
CA GLU A 26 -0.96 0.87 -13.61
C GLU A 26 0.06 1.42 -12.62
N GLU A 27 -0.29 2.50 -11.91
CA GLU A 27 0.53 3.09 -10.85
C GLU A 27 0.17 2.53 -9.45
N ASN A 28 -0.88 1.72 -9.33
CA ASN A 28 -1.46 1.35 -8.04
C ASN A 28 -1.54 -0.17 -7.88
N GLU A 29 -2.69 -0.76 -8.19
CA GLU A 29 -2.95 -2.17 -7.97
C GLU A 29 -1.98 -3.07 -8.75
N GLU A 30 -1.57 -2.67 -9.96
CA GLU A 30 -0.62 -3.45 -10.75
C GLU A 30 0.79 -3.46 -10.14
N VAL A 31 1.26 -2.30 -9.65
CA VAL A 31 2.53 -2.18 -8.93
C VAL A 31 2.50 -3.01 -7.65
N ALA A 32 1.43 -2.91 -6.86
CA ALA A 32 1.29 -3.67 -5.62
C ALA A 32 1.22 -5.19 -5.85
N LEU A 33 0.54 -5.62 -6.91
CA LEU A 33 0.48 -7.04 -7.29
C LEU A 33 1.84 -7.56 -7.76
N ALA A 34 2.55 -6.80 -8.60
CA ALA A 34 3.88 -7.18 -9.07
C ALA A 34 4.87 -7.30 -7.91
N PHE A 35 4.96 -6.24 -7.08
CA PHE A 35 5.86 -6.22 -5.93
C PHE A 35 5.54 -7.34 -4.92
N GLY A 36 4.27 -7.56 -4.58
CA GLY A 36 3.90 -8.63 -3.65
C GLY A 36 4.19 -10.05 -4.15
N ARG A 37 4.23 -10.26 -5.48
CA ARG A 37 4.64 -11.54 -6.08
C ARG A 37 6.15 -11.75 -6.03
N GLU A 38 6.91 -10.68 -6.23
CA GLU A 38 8.38 -10.70 -6.25
C GLU A 38 8.98 -10.76 -4.84
N HIS A 39 8.26 -10.25 -3.83
CA HIS A 39 8.70 -10.17 -2.43
C HIS A 39 7.78 -10.91 -1.45
N PRO A 40 7.82 -12.26 -1.40
CA PRO A 40 6.97 -13.05 -0.50
C PRO A 40 7.29 -12.87 0.99
N GLU A 41 8.42 -12.23 1.34
CA GLU A 41 8.77 -11.79 2.69
C GLU A 41 8.08 -10.48 3.11
N MET A 42 7.49 -9.76 2.16
CA MET A 42 6.74 -8.52 2.39
C MET A 42 5.24 -8.86 2.44
N GLU A 43 4.73 -9.09 3.64
CA GLU A 43 3.35 -9.55 3.85
C GLU A 43 2.38 -8.36 3.88
N PRO A 44 1.27 -8.39 3.10
CA PRO A 44 0.25 -7.34 3.15
C PRO A 44 -0.26 -7.09 4.58
N ASP A 45 -0.19 -5.85 5.03
CA ASP A 45 -0.71 -5.42 6.34
C ASP A 45 -1.84 -4.41 6.11
N LEU A 46 -3.03 -4.92 5.82
CA LEU A 46 -4.21 -4.14 5.42
C LEU A 46 -4.91 -3.43 6.59
N ASN A 47 -4.37 -3.48 7.81
CA ASN A 47 -4.95 -2.68 8.88
C ASN A 47 -4.72 -1.19 8.55
N PRO A 48 -5.77 -0.36 8.45
CA PRO A 48 -5.56 1.06 8.21
C PRO A 48 -4.71 1.67 9.34
N PRO A 49 -3.85 2.67 9.04
CA PRO A 49 -3.26 3.49 10.07
C PRO A 49 -4.36 4.11 10.97
N PRO A 50 -4.11 4.30 12.28
CA PRO A 50 -5.05 4.97 13.15
C PRO A 50 -5.46 6.33 12.58
N GLY A 51 -6.76 6.60 12.51
CA GLY A 51 -7.35 7.82 11.96
C GLY A 51 -7.80 7.68 10.50
N LEU A 52 -7.36 6.65 9.76
CA LEU A 52 -7.85 6.38 8.41
C LEU A 52 -9.21 5.66 8.41
N GLU A 53 -9.63 5.06 9.53
CA GLU A 53 -10.90 4.34 9.64
C GLU A 53 -12.11 5.24 9.35
N ALA A 54 -12.04 6.50 9.81
CA ALA A 54 -13.09 7.49 9.63
C ALA A 54 -13.31 7.89 8.16
N LEU A 55 -12.30 7.67 7.30
CA LEU A 55 -12.36 7.99 5.87
C LEU A 55 -13.04 6.89 5.05
N ASN A 56 -13.30 5.71 5.64
CA ASN A 56 -13.99 4.58 5.01
C ASN A 56 -13.51 4.28 3.58
N PRO A 57 -12.20 4.03 3.37
CA PRO A 57 -11.64 3.80 2.05
C PRO A 57 -12.23 2.56 1.38
N LEU A 58 -12.13 2.49 0.06
CA LEU A 58 -12.36 1.23 -0.64
C LEU A 58 -11.17 0.30 -0.34
N VAL A 59 -11.43 -0.77 0.42
CA VAL A 59 -10.44 -1.79 0.76
C VAL A 59 -10.39 -2.85 -0.35
N LYS A 60 -9.19 -3.13 -0.86
CA LYS A 60 -8.87 -4.24 -1.75
C LYS A 60 -7.74 -5.08 -1.15
N PRO A 61 -7.56 -6.35 -1.58
CA PRO A 61 -6.39 -7.13 -1.19
C PRO A 61 -5.06 -6.47 -1.57
N THR A 62 -5.11 -5.62 -2.60
CA THR A 62 -3.98 -4.86 -3.11
C THR A 62 -3.82 -3.50 -2.45
N GLY A 63 -4.65 -3.10 -1.48
CA GLY A 63 -4.50 -1.82 -0.79
C GLY A 63 -5.80 -1.02 -0.66
N LEU A 64 -5.67 0.21 -0.21
CA LEU A 64 -6.76 1.14 0.08
C LEU A 64 -6.86 2.19 -1.03
N ARG A 65 -8.08 2.52 -1.43
CA ARG A 65 -8.33 3.53 -2.46
C ARG A 65 -9.31 4.59 -1.99
N PHE A 66 -8.94 5.84 -2.26
CA PHE A 66 -9.70 7.03 -1.95
C PHE A 66 -10.11 7.70 -3.26
N PHE A 67 -11.41 7.78 -3.51
CA PHE A 67 -11.97 8.53 -4.63
C PHE A 67 -12.41 9.95 -4.23
N PRO A 68 -12.27 10.94 -5.12
CA PRO A 68 -12.71 12.30 -4.86
C PRO A 68 -14.18 12.43 -4.48
N HIS A 69 -15.06 11.85 -5.30
CA HIS A 69 -16.51 11.93 -5.13
C HIS A 69 -17.05 11.17 -3.91
N ARG A 70 -16.24 10.34 -3.25
CA ARG A 70 -16.65 9.55 -2.07
C ARG A 70 -16.04 10.04 -0.78
N HIS A 71 -14.82 10.57 -0.83
CA HIS A 71 -14.05 10.85 0.38
C HIS A 71 -13.55 12.29 0.46
N GLY A 72 -13.90 13.16 -0.51
CA GLY A 72 -13.49 14.57 -0.49
C GLY A 72 -11.97 14.76 -0.58
N THR A 73 -11.29 13.90 -1.35
CA THR A 73 -9.84 13.94 -1.60
C THR A 73 -9.59 14.23 -3.08
N ASP A 74 -8.34 14.45 -3.49
CA ASP A 74 -7.98 14.56 -4.92
C ASP A 74 -7.80 13.18 -5.60
N GLY A 75 -7.96 12.09 -4.85
CA GLY A 75 -7.64 10.74 -5.28
C GLY A 75 -6.34 10.26 -4.65
N LEU A 76 -6.41 9.15 -3.92
CA LEU A 76 -5.24 8.55 -3.29
C LEU A 76 -5.31 7.03 -3.32
N TYR A 77 -4.13 6.43 -3.29
CA TYR A 77 -3.96 5.01 -3.07
C TYR A 77 -2.91 4.76 -1.99
N LEU A 78 -3.10 3.72 -1.19
CA LEU A 78 -2.18 3.32 -0.13
C LEU A 78 -2.10 1.80 -0.06
N MET A 79 -0.89 1.26 -0.15
CA MET A 79 -0.61 -0.13 0.13
C MET A 79 0.45 -0.24 1.22
N ARG A 80 0.27 -1.19 2.12
CA ARG A 80 1.18 -1.42 3.24
C ARG A 80 1.59 -2.88 3.29
N TRP A 81 2.89 -3.08 3.50
CA TRP A 81 3.48 -4.38 3.75
C TRP A 81 4.29 -4.36 5.04
N ARG A 82 4.37 -5.52 5.69
CA ARG A 82 5.27 -5.79 6.81
C ARG A 82 6.31 -6.82 6.36
N LYS A 83 7.58 -6.51 6.58
CA LYS A 83 8.66 -7.47 6.38
C LYS A 83 8.59 -8.53 7.47
N ARG A 84 8.59 -9.81 7.10
CA ARG A 84 8.52 -10.94 8.05
C ARG A 84 9.59 -10.81 9.14
N GLU A 85 9.21 -11.13 10.37
CA GLU A 85 10.15 -11.32 11.48
C GLU A 85 10.82 -12.69 11.29
N VAL A 86 12.13 -12.69 10.99
CA VAL A 86 12.96 -13.91 10.89
C VAL A 86 13.75 -14.07 12.17
#